data_AF-A0AAN8IS52-F1
#
_entry.id   AF-A0AAN8IS52-F1
#
_cell.length_a   1.000
_cell.length_b   1.000
_cell.length_c   1.000
_cell.angle_alpha   90.00
_cell.angle_beta   90.00
_cell.angle_gamma   90.00
#
_symmetry.space_group_name_H-M   'P 1'
#
loop_
_entity.id
_entity.type
_entity.pdbx_description
1 polymer ?
#
loop_
_entity_poly.entity_id
_entity_poly.type
_entity_poly.pdbx_seq_one_letter_code
_entity_poly.pdbx_strand_id
1 'polypeptide(L)'
;MSSSENAQKQSANKATEKSEGEMTDYQYLKSWGGMKNFALSYGEKPTPEGFHNAKVILGTFREDDPGSAAGRWYKSEKEAGRQPTLTD
;
A
#
# COMPACT_ATOMS: atom_id res chain seq x y z
N MET A 1 -37.60 -42.75 11.34
CA MET A 1 -37.95 -41.45 10.70
C MET A 1 -36.86 -40.47 11.07
N SER A 2 -36.25 -39.86 10.04
CA SER A 2 -35.02 -39.06 10.08
C SER A 2 -35.03 -37.90 11.07
N SER A 3 -33.98 -37.82 11.89
CA SER A 3 -33.53 -36.57 12.50
C SER A 3 -32.60 -35.87 11.52
N SER A 4 -32.99 -34.67 11.09
CA SER A 4 -32.26 -33.85 10.13
C SER A 4 -30.94 -33.35 10.73
N GLU A 5 -29.83 -33.91 10.24
CA GLU A 5 -28.50 -33.33 10.36
C GLU A 5 -28.44 -32.04 9.54
N ASN A 6 -28.71 -30.90 10.18
CA ASN A 6 -28.42 -29.60 9.57
C ASN A 6 -26.98 -29.21 9.93
N ALA A 7 -26.04 -29.85 9.24
CA ALA A 7 -24.63 -29.46 9.20
C ALA A 7 -24.50 -28.13 8.44
N GLN A 8 -24.83 -27.03 9.11
CA GLN A 8 -24.53 -25.70 8.62
C GLN A 8 -23.03 -25.46 8.84
N LYS A 9 -22.23 -26.05 7.95
CA LYS A 9 -20.81 -25.74 7.76
C LYS A 9 -20.69 -24.22 7.67
N GLN A 10 -20.24 -23.61 8.76
CA GLN A 10 -19.73 -22.25 8.75
C GLN A 10 -18.66 -22.22 7.68
N SER A 11 -18.99 -21.57 6.56
CA SER A 11 -18.04 -21.18 5.53
C SER A 11 -17.02 -20.30 6.22
N ALA A 12 -15.95 -20.91 6.72
CA ALA A 12 -14.74 -20.22 7.11
C ALA A 12 -14.13 -19.65 5.82
N ASN A 13 -14.72 -18.57 5.30
CA ASN A 13 -14.00 -17.56 4.57
C ASN A 13 -13.04 -16.91 5.58
N LYS A 14 -11.99 -17.65 5.95
CA LYS A 14 -10.71 -17.01 6.23
C LYS A 14 -10.29 -16.42 4.89
N ALA A 15 -10.85 -15.25 4.56
CA ALA A 15 -10.11 -14.29 3.78
C ALA A 15 -8.81 -14.15 4.58
N THR A 16 -7.75 -14.75 4.05
CA THR A 16 -6.41 -14.54 4.56
C THR A 16 -6.26 -13.03 4.62
N GLU A 17 -6.34 -12.45 5.82
CA GLU A 17 -5.89 -11.10 6.07
C GLU A 17 -4.43 -11.14 5.61
N LYS A 18 -4.20 -10.75 4.35
CA LYS A 18 -2.86 -10.53 3.86
C LYS A 18 -2.31 -9.52 4.84
N SER A 19 -1.39 -9.99 5.67
CA SER A 19 -0.72 -9.16 6.66
C SER A 19 -0.34 -7.88 5.95
N GLU A 20 -0.67 -6.73 6.53
CA GLU A 20 -0.53 -5.44 5.87
C GLU A 20 0.87 -5.22 5.27
N GLY A 21 1.89 -5.90 5.82
CA GLY A 21 3.28 -5.97 5.32
C GLY A 21 3.56 -6.83 4.08
N GLU A 22 2.58 -7.42 3.42
CA GLU A 22 2.75 -8.11 2.12
C GLU A 22 2.01 -7.41 0.97
N MET A 23 1.40 -6.26 1.26
CA MET A 23 0.56 -5.58 0.30
C MET A 23 1.42 -4.84 -0.76
N THR A 24 1.10 -5.01 -2.04
CA THR A 24 1.77 -4.20 -3.06
C THR A 24 1.28 -2.75 -3.00
N ASP A 25 2.08 -1.79 -3.46
CA ASP A 25 1.64 -0.38 -3.51
C ASP A 25 0.33 -0.22 -4.28
N TYR A 26 0.11 -1.02 -5.33
CA TYR A 26 -1.15 -1.04 -6.06
C TYR A 26 -2.35 -1.42 -5.16
N GLN A 27 -2.20 -2.45 -4.34
CA GLN A 27 -3.24 -2.89 -3.42
C GLN A 27 -3.47 -1.86 -2.30
N TYR A 28 -2.40 -1.28 -1.77
CA TYR A 28 -2.47 -0.24 -0.74
C TYR A 28 -3.16 1.02 -1.23
N LEU A 29 -2.81 1.48 -2.44
CA LEU A 29 -3.37 2.69 -3.04
C LEU A 29 -4.81 2.50 -3.54
N LYS A 30 -5.33 1.26 -3.54
CA LYS A 30 -6.69 0.98 -4.03
C LYS A 30 -7.76 1.72 -3.23
N SER A 31 -7.60 1.83 -1.91
CA SER A 31 -8.52 2.58 -1.04
C SER A 31 -8.55 4.09 -1.34
N TRP A 32 -7.44 4.62 -1.88
CA TRP A 32 -7.32 6.00 -2.30
C TRP A 32 -7.82 6.22 -3.74
N GLY A 33 -8.04 5.16 -4.53
CA GLY A 33 -8.33 5.27 -5.96
C GLY A 33 -7.07 5.41 -6.83
N GLY A 34 -5.93 4.94 -6.33
CA GLY A 34 -4.64 4.92 -7.02
C GLY A 34 -3.73 6.09 -6.69
N MET A 35 -2.53 6.07 -7.30
CA MET A 35 -1.45 7.03 -7.00
C MET A 35 -1.84 8.49 -7.23
N LYS A 36 -2.65 8.77 -8.26
CA LYS A 36 -3.11 10.13 -8.56
C LYS A 36 -3.95 10.71 -7.41
N ASN A 37 -4.91 9.94 -6.90
CA ASN A 37 -5.79 10.42 -5.83
C ASN A 37 -5.07 10.44 -4.47
N PHE A 38 -4.11 9.52 -4.28
CA PHE A 38 -3.18 9.61 -3.16
C PHE A 38 -2.33 10.90 -3.23
N ALA A 39 -1.77 11.25 -4.39
CA ALA A 39 -1.06 12.51 -4.55
C ALA A 39 -1.97 13.71 -4.19
N LEU A 40 -3.18 13.75 -4.76
CA LEU A 40 -4.15 14.82 -4.51
C LEU A 40 -4.55 14.93 -3.04
N SER A 41 -4.65 13.82 -2.29
CA SER A 41 -5.02 13.86 -0.87
C SER A 41 -3.95 14.49 0.02
N TYR A 42 -2.69 14.52 -0.43
CA TYR A 42 -1.57 15.21 0.22
C TYR A 42 -1.31 16.61 -0.37
N GLY A 43 -2.19 17.10 -1.26
CA GLY A 43 -2.05 18.42 -1.88
C GLY A 43 -1.13 18.46 -3.10
N GLU A 44 -0.63 17.30 -3.54
CA GLU A 44 0.24 17.20 -4.71
C GLU A 44 -0.55 17.30 -6.01
N LYS A 45 0.00 18.04 -6.97
CA LYS A 45 -0.60 18.18 -8.30
C LYS A 45 -0.30 16.94 -9.16
N PRO A 46 -1.10 16.63 -10.19
CA PRO A 46 -0.83 15.52 -11.11
C PRO A 46 0.27 15.91 -12.13
N THR A 47 1.41 16.37 -11.63
CA THR A 47 2.63 16.68 -12.40
C THR A 47 3.70 15.65 -12.09
N PRO A 48 4.78 15.54 -12.90
CA PRO A 48 5.90 14.66 -12.59
C PRO A 48 6.45 14.84 -11.18
N GLU A 49 6.57 16.09 -10.72
CA GLU A 49 7.03 16.48 -9.38
C GLU A 49 6.05 15.99 -8.31
N GLY A 50 4.74 16.21 -8.49
CA GLY A 50 3.74 15.73 -7.53
C GLY A 50 3.65 14.21 -7.46
N PHE A 51 3.90 13.49 -8.56
CA PHE A 51 4.02 12.03 -8.53
C PHE A 51 5.30 11.55 -7.85
N HIS A 52 6.40 12.28 -7.99
CA HIS A 52 7.63 12.03 -7.23
C HIS A 52 7.40 12.26 -5.73
N ASN A 53 6.77 13.38 -5.35
CA ASN A 53 6.41 13.68 -3.96
C ASN A 53 5.50 12.61 -3.37
N ALA A 54 4.46 12.20 -4.10
CA ALA A 54 3.61 11.10 -3.70
C ALA A 54 4.40 9.79 -3.49
N LYS A 55 5.41 9.50 -4.31
CA LYS A 55 6.29 8.34 -4.14
C LYS A 55 7.17 8.47 -2.89
N VAL A 56 7.68 9.66 -2.59
CA VAL A 56 8.44 9.94 -1.36
C VAL A 56 7.57 9.74 -0.12
N ILE A 57 6.36 10.30 -0.12
CA ILE A 57 5.39 10.16 0.98
C ILE A 57 5.02 8.69 1.18
N LEU A 58 4.63 8.00 0.10
CA LEU A 58 4.29 6.58 0.15
C LEU A 58 5.46 5.72 0.64
N GLY A 59 6.67 6.02 0.16
CA GLY A 59 7.89 5.33 0.56
C GLY A 59 8.24 5.55 2.03
N THR A 60 7.96 6.74 2.57
CA THR A 60 8.13 7.03 4.00
C THR A 60 7.17 6.21 4.86
N PHE A 61 5.90 6.11 4.48
CA PHE A 61 4.90 5.32 5.23
C PHE A 61 5.13 3.82 5.17
N ARG A 62 5.69 3.34 4.06
CA ARG A 62 5.84 1.91 3.77
C ARG A 62 7.31 1.49 3.71
N GLU A 63 8.22 2.22 4.36
CA GLU A 63 9.67 2.00 4.29
C GLU A 63 10.05 0.55 4.65
N ASP A 64 9.44 0.01 5.70
CA ASP A 64 9.69 -1.34 6.20
C ASP A 64 8.67 -2.38 5.71
N ASP A 65 7.86 -2.05 4.70
CA ASP A 65 6.91 -2.98 4.08
C ASP A 65 7.56 -3.70 2.87
N PRO A 66 7.85 -5.01 2.97
CA PRO A 66 8.45 -5.77 1.88
C PRO A 66 7.67 -5.72 0.57
N GLY A 67 6.34 -5.55 0.62
CA GLY A 67 5.47 -5.46 -0.55
C GLY A 67 5.55 -4.10 -1.26
N SER A 68 6.02 -3.05 -0.58
CA SER A 68 6.08 -1.70 -1.13
C SER A 68 7.29 -1.47 -2.03
N ALA A 69 7.05 -1.13 -3.30
CA ALA A 69 8.11 -0.72 -4.21
C ALA A 69 8.62 0.68 -3.87
N ALA A 70 7.73 1.59 -3.48
CA ALA A 70 8.08 2.91 -2.99
C ALA A 70 8.90 2.85 -1.70
N GLY A 71 8.51 1.98 -0.76
CA GLY A 71 9.24 1.74 0.50
C GLY A 71 10.64 1.22 0.27
N ARG A 72 10.79 0.15 -0.53
CA ARG A 72 12.11 -0.39 -0.90
C ARG A 72 12.99 0.63 -1.60
N TRP A 73 12.43 1.43 -2.51
CA TRP A 73 13.17 2.53 -3.13
C TRP A 73 13.63 3.57 -2.11
N TYR A 74 12.73 4.02 -1.23
CA TYR A 74 13.03 5.03 -0.20
C TYR A 74 14.16 4.56 0.72
N LYS A 75 14.07 3.31 1.19
CA LYS A 75 15.11 2.66 1.99
C LYS A 75 16.44 2.57 1.25
N SER A 76 16.43 2.13 -0.02
CA SER A 76 17.65 2.00 -0.82
C SER A 76 18.36 3.34 -1.08
N GLU A 77 17.61 4.43 -1.24
CA GLU A 77 18.20 5.77 -1.38
C GLU A 77 18.85 6.20 -0.06
N LYS A 78 18.18 6.00 1.09
CA LYS A 78 18.75 6.29 2.42
C LYS A 78 20.03 5.52 2.67
N GLU A 79 20.06 4.23 2.34
CA GLU A 79 21.24 3.36 2.43
C GLU A 79 22.36 3.83 1.49
N ALA A 80 22.02 4.42 0.34
CA ALA A 80 22.96 5.06 -0.58
C ALA A 80 23.38 6.48 -0.15
N GLY A 81 22.98 6.93 1.05
CA GLY A 81 23.29 8.27 1.58
C GLY A 81 22.50 9.40 0.94
N ARG A 82 21.46 9.09 0.15
CA ARG A 82 20.56 10.06 -0.49
C ARG A 82 19.24 10.06 0.26
N GLN A 83 18.86 11.15 0.91
CA GLN A 83 17.54 11.25 1.52
C GLN A 83 16.53 11.70 0.45
N PRO A 84 15.55 10.86 0.06
CA PRO A 84 14.51 11.30 -0.86
C PRO A 84 13.71 12.42 -0.19
N THR A 85 13.58 13.54 -0.91
CA THR A 85 12.89 14.74 -0.44
C THR A 85 11.81 15.14 -1.42
N LEU A 86 10.86 15.93 -0.92
CA LEU A 86 9.84 16.56 -1.75
C LEU A 86 10.48 17.62 -2.65
N THR A 87 9.91 17.81 -3.83
CA THR A 87 10.34 18.76 -4.85
C THR A 87 9.23 19.78 -5.12
N ASP A 88 9.60 21.03 -5.39
CA ASP A 88 8.67 22.14 -5.68
C ASP A 88 8.12 22.13 -7.11
#